data_AF-A0A524AHB5-F1
#
_entry.id   AF-A0A524AHB5-F1
#
_cell.length_a   1.000
_cell.length_b   1.000
_cell.length_c   1.000
_cell.angle_alpha   90.00
_cell.angle_beta   90.00
_cell.angle_gamma   90.00
#
_symmetry.space_group_name_H-M   'P 1'
#
loop_
_entity.id
_entity.type
_entity.pdbx_description
1 polymer ?
#
loop_
_entity_poly.entity_id
_entity_poly.type
_entity_poly.pdbx_seq_one_letter_code
_entity_poly.pdbx_strand_id
1 'polypeptide(L)' 'MKIAVSASDNSLDAAVDPRFGRCAYLLIIDSQTSEIVGGGRNEFAAAGGGAGTQTAQGAIREGAEAVLTGNIGQN' A
#
# COMPACT_ATOMS: atom_id res chain seq x y z
N MET A 1 5.94 6.70 -12.88
CA MET A 1 4.67 6.96 -12.16
C MET A 1 4.69 6.08 -10.94
N LYS A 2 4.38 6.63 -9.76
CA LYS A 2 4.42 5.86 -8.51
C LYS A 2 3.08 5.20 -8.23
N ILE A 3 3.10 3.90 -7.98
CA ILE A 3 1.91 3.09 -7.67
C ILE A 3 2.07 2.52 -6.26
N ALA A 4 1.09 2.76 -5.38
CA ALA A 4 1.04 2.11 -4.08
C ALA A 4 0.37 0.73 -4.20
N VAL A 5 1.03 -0.32 -3.72
CA VAL A 5 0.56 -1.70 -3.81
C VAL A 5 0.44 -2.31 -2.43
N SER A 6 -0.74 -2.86 -2.10
CA SER A 6 -0.93 -3.63 -0.87
C SER A 6 -0.28 -5.00 -1.02
N ALA A 7 0.70 -5.34 -0.17
CA ALA A 7 1.47 -6.56 -0.27
C ALA A 7 1.50 -7.35 1.05
N SER A 8 1.67 -8.66 0.93
CA SER A 8 1.85 -9.57 2.06
C SER A 8 3.26 -9.56 2.65
N ASP A 9 4.25 -9.12 1.87
CA ASP A 9 5.66 -9.02 2.26
C ASP A 9 6.36 -7.87 1.53
N ASN A 10 7.59 -7.53 1.92
CA ASN A 10 8.42 -6.48 1.32
C ASN A 10 9.19 -6.97 0.07
N SER A 11 8.48 -7.44 -0.94
CA SER A 11 9.05 -7.97 -2.19
C SER A 11 8.13 -7.72 -3.38
N LEU A 12 8.69 -7.60 -4.58
CA LEU A 12 7.93 -7.53 -5.83
C LEU A 12 7.21 -8.84 -6.16
N ASP A 13 7.75 -9.97 -5.69
CA ASP A 13 7.15 -11.30 -5.84
C ASP A 13 6.10 -11.60 -4.77
N ALA A 14 5.88 -10.69 -3.82
CA ALA A 14 4.90 -10.88 -2.76
C ALA A 14 3.48 -10.91 -3.33
N ALA A 15 2.64 -11.78 -2.77
CA ALA A 15 1.23 -11.77 -3.11
C ALA A 15 0.58 -10.44 -2.67
N VAL A 16 -0.35 -9.94 -3.48
CA VAL A 16 -1.16 -8.77 -3.14
C VAL A 16 -1.98 -9.07 -1.88
N ASP A 17 -1.91 -8.21 -0.85
CA ASP A 17 -2.77 -8.35 0.33
C ASP A 17 -4.20 -7.94 -0.07
N PRO A 18 -5.22 -8.77 0.21
CA PRO A 18 -6.59 -8.44 -0.16
C PRO A 18 -7.18 -7.26 0.61
N ARG A 19 -6.52 -6.74 1.66
CA ARG A 19 -7.04 -5.66 2.52
C ARG A 19 -6.20 -4.41 2.34
N PHE A 20 -6.72 -3.36 1.70
CA PHE A 20 -5.95 -2.12 1.52
C PHE A 20 -5.50 -1.49 2.85
N GLY A 21 -6.45 -1.04 3.67
CA GLY A 21 -6.14 -0.28 4.89
C GLY A 21 -5.44 -1.08 5.99
N ARG A 22 -5.42 -2.41 5.88
CA ARG A 22 -4.81 -3.32 6.85
C ARG A 22 -3.85 -4.31 6.22
N CYS A 23 -3.30 -3.95 5.06
CA CYS A 23 -2.27 -4.74 4.41
C CYS A 23 -1.06 -4.90 5.34
N ALA A 24 -0.29 -5.98 5.19
CA ALA A 24 0.96 -6.11 5.94
C ALA A 24 1.98 -5.06 5.50
N TYR A 25 2.09 -4.84 4.19
CA TYR A 25 3.00 -3.88 3.58
C TYR A 25 2.26 -3.01 2.56
N LEU A 26 2.67 -1.75 2.47
CA LEU A 26 2.28 -0.83 1.41
C LEU A 26 3.55 -0.44 0.66
N LEU A 27 3.75 -1.01 -0.53
CA LEU A 27 4.95 -0.80 -1.34
C LEU A 27 4.69 0.29 -2.37
N ILE A 28 5.68 1.15 -2.61
CA ILE A 28 5.61 2.18 -3.65
C ILE A 28 6.49 1.72 -4.81
N ILE A 29 5.88 1.44 -5.94
CA ILE A 29 6.53 0.89 -7.13
C ILE A 29 6.58 1.96 -8.21
N ASP A 30 7.73 2.16 -8.84
CA ASP A 30 7.81 2.95 -10.06
C ASP A 30 7.42 2.09 -11.26
N SER A 31 6.39 2.50 -12.00
CA SER A 31 5.85 1.73 -13.13
C SER A 31 6.75 1.67 -14.35
N GLN A 32 7.78 2.52 -14.46
CA GLN A 32 8.72 2.52 -15.58
C GLN A 32 9.89 1.58 -15.32
N THR A 33 10.38 1.52 -14.09
CA THR A 33 11.52 0.66 -13.72
C THR A 33 11.09 -0.68 -13.12
N SER A 34 9.84 -0.80 -12.66
CA SER A 34 9.34 -1.93 -11.87
C SER A 34 10.13 -2.18 -10.59
N GLU A 35 10.64 -1.12 -9.96
CA GLU A 35 11.39 -1.19 -8.71
C GLU A 35 10.57 -0.68 -7.53
N ILE A 36 10.83 -1.23 -6.34
CA ILE A 36 10.33 -0.68 -5.09
C ILE A 36 11.15 0.57 -4.77
N VAL A 37 10.51 1.75 -4.86
CA VAL A 37 11.13 3.05 -4.64
C VAL A 37 10.73 3.68 -3.30
N GLY A 38 9.88 3.01 -2.51
CA GLY A 38 9.45 3.47 -1.20
C GLY A 38 8.42 2.55 -0.55
N GLY A 39 7.84 3.02 0.55
CA GLY A 39 6.89 2.26 1.35
C GLY A 39 7.56 1.26 2.30
N GLY A 40 6.77 0.32 2.82
CA GLY A 40 7.23 -0.63 3.83
C GLY A 40 6.07 -1.22 4.63
N ARG A 41 6.35 -1.65 5.86
CA ARG A 41 5.33 -2.22 6.75
C ARG A 41 4.24 -1.19 7.02
N ASN A 42 2.97 -1.58 6.90
CA ASN A 42 1.86 -0.66 7.16
C ASN A 42 1.63 -0.52 8.67
N GLU A 43 2.08 0.62 9.22
CA GLU A 43 1.94 0.96 10.64
C GLU A 43 0.47 1.09 11.08
N PHE A 44 -0.44 1.34 10.14
CA PHE A 44 -1.87 1.56 10.42
C PHE A 44 -2.69 0.27 10.42
N ALA A 45 -2.10 -0.88 10.11
CA ALA A 45 -2.85 -2.13 9.98
C ALA A 45 -3.56 -2.56 11.27
N ALA A 46 -2.97 -2.20 12.42
CA ALA A 46 -3.51 -2.45 13.75
C ALA A 46 -4.40 -1.33 14.29
N ALA A 47 -4.67 -0.27 13.52
CA ALA A 47 -5.48 0.85 14.00
C ALA A 47 -6.90 0.39 14.40
N GLY A 48 -7.39 0.91 15.53
CA GLY A 48 -8.75 0.65 16.02
C GLY A 48 -9.84 1.20 15.08
N GLY A 49 -9.51 2.22 14.29
CA GLY A 49 -10.39 2.81 13.27
C GLY A 49 -9.61 3.64 12.26
N GLY A 50 -10.22 3.91 11.10
CA GLY A 50 -9.63 4.78 10.06
C GLY A 50 -8.37 4.23 9.37
N ALA A 51 -8.11 2.92 9.46
CA ALA A 51 -6.90 2.30 8.90
C ALA A 51 -6.76 2.55 7.39
N GLY A 52 -7.87 2.48 6.64
CA GLY A 52 -7.91 2.78 5.19
C GLY A 52 -7.51 4.22 4.89
N THR A 53 -8.11 5.19 5.59
CA THR A 53 -7.83 6.61 5.39
C THR A 53 -6.37 6.96 5.72
N GLN A 54 -5.83 6.42 6.81
CA GLN A 54 -4.44 6.64 7.20
C GLN A 54 -3.46 6.00 6.21
N THR A 55 -3.73 4.78 5.75
CA THR A 55 -2.94 4.11 4.70
C THR A 55 -2.95 4.90 3.40
N ALA A 56 -4.11 5.41 2.98
CA ALA A 56 -4.23 6.28 1.80
C ALA A 56 -3.42 7.58 1.94
N GLN A 57 -3.48 8.23 3.11
CA GLN A 57 -2.64 9.40 3.37
C GLN A 57 -1.15 9.07 3.33
N GLY A 58 -0.74 7.89 3.81
CA GLY A 58 0.63 7.39 3.67
C GLY A 58 1.05 7.30 2.20
N ALA A 59 0.24 6.65 1.36
CA ALA A 59 0.48 6.55 -0.08
C ALA A 59 0.63 7.93 -0.75
N ILE A 60 -0.24 8.88 -0.40
CA ILE A 60 -0.19 10.25 -0.94
C ILE A 60 1.11 10.96 -0.54
N ARG A 61 1.59 10.81 0.70
CA ARG A 61 2.84 11.42 1.17
C ARG A 61 4.07 10.87 0.43
N GLU A 62 4.05 9.60 0.06
CA GLU A 62 5.09 8.96 -0.76
C GLU A 62 5.03 9.38 -2.25
N GLY A 63 4.00 10.14 -2.63
CA GLY A 63 3.77 10.61 -3.99
C GLY A 63 3.15 9.55 -4.90
N ALA A 64 2.45 8.55 -4.36
CA ALA A 64 1.71 7.60 -5.17
C ALA A 64 0.57 8.29 -5.93
N GLU A 65 0.45 7.97 -7.21
CA GLU A 65 -0.54 8.52 -8.14
C GLU A 65 -1.69 7.54 -8.38
N ALA A 66 -1.46 6.25 -8.10
CA ALA A 66 -2.43 5.18 -8.21
C ALA A 66 -2.27 4.18 -7.06
N VAL A 67 -3.34 3.42 -6.79
CA VAL A 67 -3.36 2.34 -5.81
C VAL A 67 -3.77 1.04 -6.52
N LEU A 68 -3.00 -0.03 -6.32
CA LEU A 68 -3.31 -1.38 -6.78
C LEU A 68 -3.46 -2.28 -5.54
N THR A 69 -4.68 -2.76 -5.31
CA THR A 69 -5.03 -3.50 -4.09
C THR A 69 -6.13 -4.52 -4.38
N GLY A 70 -6.33 -5.48 -3.48
CA GLY A 70 -7.48 -6.40 -3.57
C GLY A 70 -8.80 -5.68 -3.29
N ASN A 71 -9.16 -5.54 -2.02
CA ASN A 71 -10.39 -4.89 -1.58
C ASN A 71 -10.13 -3.59 -0.82
N ILE A 72 -10.95 -2.59 -1.12
CA ILE A 72 -11.09 -1.37 -0.33
C ILE A 72 -12.37 -1.53 0.49
N GLY A 73 -12.24 -1.36 1.81
CA GLY A 73 -13.38 -1.46 2.72
C GLY A 73 -14.41 -0.35 2.49
N GLN A 74 -15.64 -0.59 2.94
CA GLN A 74 -16.67 0.45 3.01
C GLN A 74 -16.24 1.46 4.07
N ASN A 75 -16.12 2.73 3.67
CA ASN A 75 -15.99 3.89 4.56
C ASN A 75 -17.29 4.67 4.50
#